data_AF-A0A1Q8LCN1-F1
#
_entry.id   AF-A0A1Q8LCN1-F1
#
_cell.length_a   1.000
_cell.length_b   1.000
_cell.length_c   1.000
_cell.angle_alpha   90.00
_cell.angle_beta   90.00
_cell.angle_gamma   90.00
#
_symmetry.space_group_name_H-M   'P 1'
#
loop_
_entity.id
_entity.type
_entity.pdbx_description
1 polymer ?
#
loop_
_entity_poly.entity_id
_entity_poly.type
_entity_poly.pdbx_seq_one_letter_code
_entity_poly.pdbx_strand_id
1 'polypeptide(L)'
;MTGSEGSGPPGDTTDERGDVRSTRGAAPTPDPEARRRRLSEAAVVRAVVWAARIVGALTVVAAVLPAPRRILGGELRSTLGLPAGLGLASLVVTALAGVGLLLLATGLRRRKQRAWWVATATTTFLVVVNLLHVLDQRRGIGPAVLVVALLAALIATRRYFVARQDPGGLGRSVRSLLQFGLSGFLIVWVLLALNPRRLVGDPSIAAQAAHAALSLIGVTGPVQFEQRSVWLDDLTSAIGLTFGVVALVVAGYHLLRSPEPRPSLAPEDEERLRALLDQRDGDSLGYFALRRDKAAVFAHGGKSAVSYRVLAGVALASGDPVGDVGAWPGAIEAFLDICTRYGWSPAVLGCSERGATAWAKAGLDALELGDEAVLETATFSLDGRPMRGVRQTVNRMQRSGHTVEVTRLRDVDEAERTRIAERAHRWRGAEDERGFSMASSRVADPSDPDAVIVTAFRDGEPTGMLQLVPWGRDGLSLDLMIRSADADNGVNELMIAELMAAAKDHGVKRVSLNFAMFRSALERGERIGAGPVARGWARVLRIASRWWQIDSLYRFNAKFRPTWYPRYVLFPAVRDLPRVLFVVLEAEGFGGRPPTLLRLLRR
;
A
#
# COMPACT_ATOMS: atom_id res chain seq x y z
N MET A 1 47.93 -8.67 74.25
CA MET A 1 48.30 -7.38 73.64
C MET A 1 47.09 -6.86 72.86
N THR A 2 46.42 -5.85 73.44
CA THR A 2 45.64 -4.74 72.83
C THR A 2 44.89 -5.04 71.52
N GLY A 3 43.56 -5.18 71.51
CA GLY A 3 42.54 -4.10 71.58
C GLY A 3 41.89 -4.01 70.17
N SER A 4 40.61 -3.75 69.91
CA SER A 4 39.44 -3.24 70.63
C SER A 4 38.21 -3.47 69.73
N GLU A 5 37.03 -3.68 70.35
CA GLU A 5 35.67 -3.20 69.94
C GLU A 5 35.14 -3.49 68.52
N GLY A 6 33.91 -3.96 68.29
CA GLY A 6 32.76 -4.16 69.16
C GLY A 6 31.48 -4.40 68.33
N SER A 7 30.70 -5.40 68.80
CA SER A 7 29.23 -5.56 68.73
C SER A 7 28.46 -5.50 67.40
N GLY A 8 27.84 -6.62 67.07
CA GLY A 8 26.45 -6.66 66.59
C GLY A 8 25.85 -8.07 66.70
N PRO A 9 24.82 -8.29 67.53
CA PRO A 9 23.92 -9.44 67.36
C PRO A 9 22.43 -9.03 67.50
N PRO A 10 21.48 -9.97 67.42
CA PRO A 10 20.96 -10.58 66.21
C PRO A 10 19.47 -10.25 66.01
N GLY A 11 18.90 -10.66 64.87
CA GLY A 11 17.48 -10.49 64.59
C GLY A 11 16.57 -11.32 65.50
N ASP A 12 15.31 -10.90 65.62
CA ASP A 12 14.17 -11.64 65.09
C ASP A 12 12.90 -10.76 65.01
N THR A 13 12.12 -11.03 63.97
CA THR A 13 10.69 -10.75 63.67
C THR A 13 9.94 -9.55 64.29
N THR A 14 9.37 -8.69 63.44
CA THR A 14 7.89 -8.49 63.31
C THR A 14 7.52 -7.50 62.18
N ASP A 15 6.55 -7.94 61.37
CA ASP A 15 5.47 -7.20 60.71
C ASP A 15 5.64 -5.70 60.36
N GLU A 16 5.65 -5.35 59.05
CA GLU A 16 5.08 -4.06 58.63
C GLU A 16 4.56 -4.09 57.18
N ARG A 17 3.25 -3.90 57.05
CA ARG A 17 2.52 -3.62 55.82
C ARG A 17 2.99 -2.28 55.24
N GLY A 18 3.73 -2.33 54.13
CA GLY A 18 4.11 -1.16 53.33
C GLY A 18 3.24 -0.99 52.09
N ASP A 19 2.32 -0.04 52.19
CA ASP A 19 1.42 0.54 51.19
C ASP A 19 2.02 0.64 49.75
N VAL A 20 1.65 -0.27 48.85
CA VAL A 20 1.91 -0.14 47.40
C VAL A 20 0.90 0.85 46.82
N ARG A 21 1.14 2.14 47.07
CA ARG A 21 0.46 3.20 46.35
C ARG A 21 0.76 3.07 44.86
N SER A 22 -0.29 2.75 44.11
CA SER A 22 -0.33 2.76 42.66
C SER A 22 0.16 4.11 42.12
N THR A 23 1.38 4.16 41.60
CA THR A 23 1.78 5.18 40.63
C THR A 23 1.05 4.84 39.33
N ARG A 24 -0.21 5.31 39.23
CA ARG A 24 -0.90 5.45 37.95
C ARG A 24 -0.03 6.32 37.06
N GLY A 25 0.86 5.71 36.29
CA GLY A 25 1.55 6.37 35.19
C GLY A 25 0.48 6.95 34.28
N ALA A 26 0.38 8.27 34.24
CA ALA A 26 -0.54 8.96 33.36
C ALA A 26 -0.32 8.46 31.93
N ALA A 27 -1.39 8.02 31.27
CA ALA A 27 -1.35 7.64 29.87
C ALA A 27 -0.72 8.79 29.06
N PRO A 28 0.21 8.53 28.13
CA PRO A 28 0.76 9.58 27.29
C PRO A 28 -0.40 10.23 26.54
N THR A 29 -0.66 11.50 26.85
CA THR A 29 -1.64 12.29 26.13
C THR A 29 -1.13 12.49 24.70
N PRO A 30 -1.96 12.26 23.67
CA PRO A 30 -1.54 12.47 22.29
C PRO A 30 -1.11 13.92 22.11
N ASP A 31 0.16 14.15 21.80
CA ASP A 31 0.76 15.48 21.72
C ASP A 31 0.16 16.28 20.53
N PRO A 32 -0.67 17.30 20.78
CA PRO A 32 -1.21 18.13 19.71
C PRO A 32 -0.12 18.90 18.94
N GLU A 33 1.07 19.10 19.54
CA GLU A 33 2.21 19.70 18.87
C GLU A 33 2.82 18.76 17.83
N ALA A 34 2.94 17.46 18.13
CA ALA A 34 3.43 16.46 17.17
C ALA A 34 2.60 16.44 15.88
N ARG A 35 1.27 16.56 15.98
CA ARG A 35 0.38 16.67 14.81
C ARG A 35 0.65 17.96 14.01
N ARG A 36 0.71 19.12 14.68
CA ARG A 36 1.00 20.40 14.02
C ARG A 36 2.36 20.38 13.33
N ARG A 37 3.38 19.80 13.97
CA ARG A 37 4.72 19.58 13.40
C ARG A 37 4.61 18.75 12.12
N ARG A 38 4.00 17.55 12.15
CA ARG A 38 3.84 16.70 10.94
C ARG A 38 3.13 17.42 9.79
N LEU A 39 2.07 18.17 10.07
CA LEU A 39 1.34 18.94 9.05
C LEU A 39 2.19 20.07 8.45
N SER A 40 2.96 20.77 9.30
CA SER A 40 3.89 21.81 8.85
C SER A 40 5.03 21.24 7.99
N GLU A 41 5.61 20.11 8.39
CA GLU A 41 6.63 19.42 7.60
C GLU A 41 6.08 18.95 6.25
N ALA A 42 4.87 18.39 6.25
CA ALA A 42 4.20 17.99 5.03
C ALA A 42 3.95 19.20 4.11
N ALA A 43 3.62 20.37 4.65
CA ALA A 43 3.46 21.59 3.87
C ALA A 43 4.79 22.05 3.23
N VAL A 44 5.88 22.04 3.99
CA VAL A 44 7.23 22.38 3.48
C VAL A 44 7.66 21.42 2.38
N VAL A 45 7.53 20.10 2.59
CA VAL A 45 7.84 19.10 1.55
C VAL A 45 6.95 19.28 0.32
N ARG A 46 5.66 19.57 0.49
CA ARG A 46 4.75 19.86 -0.63
C ARG A 46 5.22 21.09 -1.43
N ALA A 47 5.65 22.16 -0.76
CA ALA A 47 6.15 23.37 -1.41
C ALA A 47 7.39 23.08 -2.26
N VAL A 48 8.38 22.36 -1.70
CA VAL A 48 9.59 21.96 -2.44
C VAL A 48 9.27 21.05 -3.63
N VAL A 49 8.34 20.10 -3.46
CA VAL A 49 7.89 19.22 -4.56
C VAL A 49 7.22 20.03 -5.68
N TRP A 50 6.40 21.01 -5.34
CA TRP A 50 5.78 21.89 -6.34
C TRP A 50 6.80 22.79 -7.02
N ALA A 51 7.75 23.35 -6.27
CA ALA A 51 8.85 24.12 -6.82
C ALA A 51 9.65 23.27 -7.83
N ALA A 52 10.04 22.04 -7.47
CA ALA A 52 10.74 21.13 -8.36
C ALA A 52 9.94 20.81 -9.64
N ARG A 53 8.60 20.68 -9.53
CA ARG A 53 7.72 20.49 -10.69
C ARG A 53 7.63 21.71 -11.58
N ILE A 54 7.50 22.89 -10.99
CA ILE A 54 7.42 24.16 -11.72
C ILE A 54 8.74 24.41 -12.45
N VAL A 55 9.88 24.28 -11.76
CA VAL A 55 11.20 24.41 -12.38
C VAL A 55 11.37 23.37 -13.48
N GLY A 56 11.10 22.09 -13.21
CA GLY A 56 11.20 21.03 -14.21
C GLY A 56 10.33 21.30 -15.44
N ALA A 57 9.07 21.71 -15.24
CA ALA A 57 8.16 22.07 -16.33
C ALA A 57 8.67 23.29 -17.12
N LEU A 58 9.10 24.36 -16.44
CA LEU A 58 9.65 25.55 -17.11
C LEU A 58 10.94 25.23 -17.87
N THR A 59 11.79 24.35 -17.35
CA THR A 59 13.00 23.86 -18.04
C THR A 59 12.64 23.08 -19.30
N VAL A 60 11.64 22.20 -19.24
CA VAL A 60 11.14 21.48 -20.43
C VAL A 60 10.54 22.47 -21.43
N VAL A 61 9.69 23.38 -20.97
CA VAL A 61 9.05 24.39 -21.81
C VAL A 61 10.09 25.29 -22.47
N ALA A 62 11.11 25.76 -21.75
CA ALA A 62 12.19 26.57 -22.30
C ALA A 62 13.07 25.79 -23.29
N ALA A 63 13.22 24.47 -23.10
CA ALA A 63 13.94 23.61 -24.03
C ALA A 63 13.11 23.26 -25.29
N VAL A 64 11.78 23.17 -25.15
CA VAL A 64 10.86 22.71 -26.20
C VAL A 64 10.21 23.85 -26.99
N LEU A 65 9.89 25.00 -26.39
CA LEU A 65 9.28 26.16 -27.07
C LEU A 65 10.36 26.97 -27.82
N PRO A 66 10.46 26.87 -29.16
CA PRO A 66 11.44 27.57 -29.95
C PRO A 66 10.70 28.66 -30.75
N ALA A 67 10.20 29.69 -30.06
CA ALA A 67 9.33 30.69 -30.69
C ALA A 67 10.00 31.58 -31.77
N PRO A 68 11.29 31.43 -32.14
CA PRO A 68 11.72 31.97 -33.43
C PRO A 68 12.73 31.10 -34.21
N ARG A 69 12.65 29.76 -34.18
CA ARG A 69 13.58 28.93 -35.01
C ARG A 69 13.05 28.51 -36.38
N ARG A 70 11.75 28.66 -36.65
CA ARG A 70 11.15 28.30 -37.96
C ARG A 70 10.82 29.49 -38.86
N ILE A 71 10.80 30.71 -38.34
CA ILE A 71 10.41 31.92 -39.11
C ILE A 71 11.63 32.70 -39.64
N LEU A 72 12.78 32.61 -38.97
CA LEU A 72 13.98 33.34 -39.38
C LEU A 72 15.00 32.35 -39.95
N GLY A 73 15.03 32.32 -41.28
CA GLY A 73 15.90 31.49 -42.11
C GLY A 73 17.39 31.80 -41.97
N GLY A 74 18.19 31.06 -42.74
CA GLY A 74 19.64 30.91 -42.62
C GLY A 74 20.51 32.18 -42.72
N GLU A 75 19.95 33.36 -42.97
CA GLU A 75 20.73 34.59 -43.16
C GLU A 75 21.21 35.26 -41.86
N LEU A 76 20.50 35.13 -40.73
CA LEU A 76 20.98 35.68 -39.44
C LEU A 76 22.11 34.85 -38.81
N ARG A 77 22.34 33.62 -39.30
CA ARG A 77 23.33 32.68 -38.77
C ARG A 77 24.76 33.10 -39.09
N SER A 78 24.96 33.79 -40.21
CA SER A 78 26.27 34.26 -40.67
C SER A 78 26.66 35.63 -40.11
N THR A 79 25.69 36.47 -39.73
CA THR A 79 25.92 37.84 -39.26
C THR A 79 26.17 37.96 -37.75
N LEU A 80 25.73 36.97 -36.94
CA LEU A 80 25.78 37.05 -35.47
C LEU A 80 26.87 36.19 -34.80
N GLY A 81 27.74 35.52 -35.56
CA GLY A 81 28.91 34.82 -35.01
C GLY A 81 28.60 33.76 -33.92
N LEU A 82 27.41 33.17 -33.93
CA LEU A 82 27.02 32.19 -32.91
C LEU A 82 27.70 30.83 -33.19
N PRO A 83 28.35 30.20 -32.19
CA PRO A 83 29.04 28.93 -32.36
C PRO A 83 28.05 27.82 -32.76
N ALA A 84 28.38 27.09 -33.82
CA ALA A 84 27.56 26.01 -34.38
C ALA A 84 27.44 24.76 -33.48
N GLY A 85 28.09 24.72 -32.31
CA GLY A 85 28.32 23.48 -31.55
C GLY A 85 27.37 23.16 -30.39
N LEU A 86 26.51 24.09 -29.96
CA LEU A 86 25.67 23.88 -28.75
C LEU A 86 24.15 24.03 -28.98
N GLY A 87 23.67 23.82 -30.21
CA GLY A 87 22.30 24.21 -30.61
C GLY A 87 21.16 23.20 -30.36
N LEU A 88 21.46 21.91 -30.20
CA LEU A 88 20.47 20.83 -30.02
C LEU A 88 20.82 19.93 -28.83
N ALA A 89 22.09 19.56 -28.66
CA ALA A 89 22.52 18.70 -27.55
C ALA A 89 22.27 19.33 -26.17
N SER A 90 22.57 20.61 -26.01
CA SER A 90 22.28 21.36 -24.79
C SER A 90 20.77 21.41 -24.48
N LEU A 91 19.93 21.53 -25.51
CA LEU A 91 18.47 21.55 -25.36
C LEU A 91 17.93 20.19 -24.93
N VAL A 92 18.40 19.10 -25.53
CA VAL A 92 17.94 17.76 -25.17
C VAL A 92 18.39 17.40 -23.75
N VAL A 93 19.65 17.69 -23.39
CA VAL A 93 20.15 17.48 -22.02
C VAL A 93 19.36 18.32 -21.00
N THR A 94 19.03 19.57 -21.34
CA THR A 94 18.21 20.45 -20.49
C THR A 94 16.78 19.96 -20.37
N ALA A 95 16.16 19.51 -21.47
CA ALA A 95 14.83 18.90 -21.47
C ALA A 95 14.79 17.61 -20.63
N LEU A 96 15.78 16.74 -20.78
CA LEU A 96 15.93 15.51 -19.99
C LEU A 96 16.12 15.83 -18.50
N ALA A 97 16.89 16.85 -18.15
CA ALA A 97 17.01 17.33 -16.78
C ALA A 97 15.67 17.85 -16.22
N GLY A 98 14.90 18.60 -17.02
CA GLY A 98 13.56 19.07 -16.66
C GLY A 98 12.55 17.93 -16.46
N VAL A 99 12.50 16.97 -17.39
CA VAL A 99 11.70 15.73 -17.24
C VAL A 99 12.16 14.92 -16.03
N GLY A 100 13.47 14.82 -15.82
CA GLY A 100 14.08 14.18 -14.65
C GLY A 100 13.58 14.80 -13.35
N LEU A 101 13.55 16.13 -13.23
CA LEU A 101 13.00 16.83 -12.07
C LEU A 101 11.52 16.54 -11.85
N LEU A 102 10.71 16.46 -12.92
CA LEU A 102 9.28 16.08 -12.83
C LEU A 102 9.11 14.66 -12.28
N LEU A 103 9.93 13.71 -12.73
CA LEU A 103 9.92 12.33 -12.23
C LEU A 103 10.40 12.26 -10.77
N LEU A 104 11.50 12.94 -10.45
CA LEU A 104 12.11 13.01 -9.13
C LEU A 104 11.18 13.69 -8.11
N ALA A 105 10.34 14.63 -8.53
CA ALA A 105 9.32 15.23 -7.67
C ALA A 105 8.39 14.19 -7.02
N THR A 106 8.13 13.07 -7.70
CA THR A 106 7.36 11.95 -7.12
C THR A 106 8.14 11.23 -6.02
N GLY A 107 9.46 11.10 -6.17
CA GLY A 107 10.37 10.57 -5.15
C GLY A 107 10.56 11.52 -3.96
N LEU A 108 10.72 12.83 -4.22
CA LEU A 108 10.80 13.89 -3.21
C LEU A 108 9.53 13.93 -2.36
N ARG A 109 8.35 13.79 -2.98
CA ARG A 109 7.07 13.71 -2.25
C ARG A 109 7.03 12.57 -1.23
N ARG A 110 7.73 11.47 -1.53
CA ARG A 110 7.86 10.30 -0.65
C ARG A 110 9.06 10.39 0.29
N ARG A 111 9.65 11.59 0.42
CA ARG A 111 10.79 11.88 1.30
C ARG A 111 12.02 11.00 1.01
N LYS A 112 12.21 10.57 -0.24
CA LYS A 112 13.29 9.65 -0.62
C LYS A 112 14.63 10.33 -0.70
N GLN A 113 15.60 9.77 0.01
CA GLN A 113 16.96 10.30 0.05
C GLN A 113 17.64 10.24 -1.33
N ARG A 114 17.49 9.14 -2.10
CA ARG A 114 18.03 9.04 -3.47
C ARG A 114 17.39 10.06 -4.42
N ALA A 115 16.09 10.31 -4.28
CA ALA A 115 15.42 11.33 -5.08
C ALA A 115 15.98 12.72 -4.77
N TRP A 116 16.25 12.99 -3.50
CA TRP A 116 16.88 14.24 -3.07
C TRP A 116 18.31 14.39 -3.60
N TRP A 117 19.15 13.36 -3.50
CA TRP A 117 20.50 13.39 -4.05
C TRP A 117 20.50 13.68 -5.55
N VAL A 118 19.71 12.93 -6.32
CA VAL A 118 19.64 13.10 -7.78
C VAL A 118 19.01 14.45 -8.13
N ALA A 119 17.93 14.87 -7.47
CA ALA A 119 17.32 16.18 -7.73
C ALA A 119 18.28 17.33 -7.40
N THR A 120 19.05 17.23 -6.32
CA THR A 120 20.06 18.23 -5.96
C THR A 120 21.16 18.27 -7.03
N ALA A 121 21.69 17.11 -7.44
CA ALA A 121 22.70 17.03 -8.51
C ALA A 121 22.18 17.60 -9.84
N THR A 122 20.97 17.22 -10.26
CA THR A 122 20.32 17.76 -11.47
C THR A 122 20.09 19.26 -11.38
N THR A 123 19.66 19.76 -10.22
CA THR A 123 19.46 21.20 -10.01
C THR A 123 20.78 21.95 -10.03
N THR A 124 21.84 21.44 -9.39
CA THR A 124 23.20 22.00 -9.46
C THR A 124 23.71 22.05 -10.90
N PHE A 125 23.53 20.99 -11.67
CA PHE A 125 23.86 20.97 -13.10
C PHE A 125 23.12 22.07 -13.87
N LEU A 126 21.81 22.23 -13.63
CA LEU A 126 21.02 23.29 -14.24
C LEU A 126 21.49 24.70 -13.83
N VAL A 127 21.93 24.89 -12.57
CA VAL A 127 22.53 26.18 -12.13
C VAL A 127 23.77 26.49 -12.97
N VAL A 128 24.68 25.52 -13.13
CA VAL A 128 25.91 25.71 -13.93
C VAL A 128 25.57 26.06 -15.38
N VAL A 129 24.66 25.31 -16.02
CA VAL A 129 24.25 25.57 -17.41
C VAL A 129 23.63 26.96 -17.58
N ASN A 130 22.76 27.39 -16.65
CA ASN A 130 22.14 28.71 -16.70
C ASN A 130 23.16 29.83 -16.43
N LEU A 131 24.12 29.62 -15.53
CA LEU A 131 25.18 30.60 -15.26
C LEU A 131 26.07 30.82 -16.49
N LEU A 132 26.45 29.75 -17.19
CA LEU A 132 27.20 29.85 -18.44
C LEU A 132 26.43 30.64 -19.51
N HIS A 133 25.11 30.43 -19.64
CA HIS A 133 24.27 31.21 -20.56
C HIS A 133 24.18 32.69 -20.17
N VAL A 134 24.08 33.00 -18.87
CA VAL A 134 24.04 34.37 -18.38
C VAL A 134 25.35 35.09 -18.63
N LEU A 135 26.49 34.42 -18.43
CA LEU A 135 27.82 34.98 -18.68
C LEU A 135 28.08 35.23 -20.18
N ASP A 136 27.63 34.31 -21.04
CA ASP A 136 27.85 34.38 -22.49
C ASP A 136 26.89 35.38 -23.18
N GLN A 137 25.60 35.38 -22.83
CA GLN A 137 24.56 36.10 -23.58
C GLN A 137 23.87 37.24 -22.80
N ARG A 138 24.20 37.45 -21.52
CA ARG A 138 23.57 38.43 -20.60
C ARG A 138 22.03 38.35 -20.54
N ARG A 139 21.45 37.21 -20.89
CA ARG A 139 19.99 36.93 -20.86
C ARG A 139 19.73 35.70 -19.99
N GLY A 140 18.52 35.57 -19.43
CA GLY A 140 18.13 34.38 -18.65
C GLY A 140 18.30 34.47 -17.13
N ILE A 141 18.38 35.68 -16.55
CA ILE A 141 18.51 35.88 -15.09
C ILE A 141 17.31 35.27 -14.33
N GLY A 142 16.09 35.38 -14.85
CA GLY A 142 14.88 34.84 -14.22
C GLY A 142 14.93 33.33 -13.97
N PRO A 143 15.11 32.49 -15.01
CA PRO A 143 15.30 31.04 -14.85
C PRO A 143 16.47 30.67 -13.92
N ALA A 144 17.60 31.39 -14.00
CA ALA A 144 18.75 31.16 -13.13
C ALA A 144 18.40 31.37 -11.65
N VAL A 145 17.72 32.46 -11.31
CA VAL A 145 17.27 32.75 -9.93
C VAL A 145 16.32 31.65 -9.42
N LEU A 146 15.40 31.19 -10.26
CA LEU A 146 14.44 30.15 -9.87
C LEU A 146 15.13 28.80 -9.58
N VAL A 147 16.09 28.39 -10.41
CA VAL A 147 16.85 27.15 -10.21
C VAL A 147 17.74 27.25 -8.96
N VAL A 148 18.37 28.41 -8.72
CA VAL A 148 19.15 28.66 -7.49
C VAL A 148 18.26 28.63 -6.24
N ALA A 149 17.07 29.24 -6.31
CA ALA A 149 16.10 29.18 -5.21
C ALA A 149 15.64 27.75 -4.91
N LEU A 150 15.41 26.93 -5.95
CA LEU A 150 15.11 25.50 -5.77
C LEU A 150 16.28 24.76 -5.12
N LEU A 151 17.52 25.01 -5.55
CA LEU A 151 18.71 24.38 -4.97
C LEU A 151 18.84 24.74 -3.48
N ALA A 152 18.70 26.02 -3.13
CA ALA A 152 18.71 26.49 -1.75
C ALA A 152 17.59 25.83 -0.93
N ALA A 153 16.39 25.73 -1.47
CA ALA A 153 15.27 25.06 -0.82
C ALA A 153 15.53 23.56 -0.59
N LEU A 154 16.10 22.85 -1.58
CA LEU A 154 16.47 21.44 -1.45
C LEU A 154 17.53 21.23 -0.36
N ILE A 155 18.55 22.08 -0.30
CA ILE A 155 19.60 22.00 0.73
C ILE A 155 19.02 22.30 2.12
N ALA A 156 18.23 23.37 2.27
CA ALA A 156 17.61 23.74 3.54
C ALA A 156 16.65 22.66 4.06
N THR A 157 15.99 21.93 3.17
CA THR A 157 15.01 20.89 3.51
C THR A 157 15.59 19.48 3.58
N ARG A 158 16.92 19.32 3.52
CA ARG A 158 17.62 18.00 3.55
C ARG A 158 17.12 17.07 4.66
N ARG A 159 16.81 17.62 5.83
CA ARG A 159 16.40 16.88 7.03
C ARG A 159 15.07 16.15 6.88
N TYR A 160 14.25 16.52 5.90
CA TYR A 160 12.95 15.89 5.67
C TYR A 160 13.03 14.67 4.76
N PHE A 161 14.14 14.45 4.04
CA PHE A 161 14.31 13.35 3.08
C PHE A 161 15.02 12.14 3.69
N VAL A 162 14.38 11.54 4.69
CA VAL A 162 14.95 10.45 5.51
C VAL A 162 14.56 9.04 5.05
N ALA A 163 13.73 8.90 4.01
CA ALA A 163 13.19 7.59 3.67
C ALA A 163 14.28 6.63 3.18
N ARG A 164 14.39 5.50 3.90
CA ARG A 164 15.29 4.38 3.65
C ARG A 164 15.09 3.82 2.25
N GLN A 165 16.20 3.38 1.70
CA GLN A 165 16.31 2.96 0.31
C GLN A 165 15.97 1.47 0.20
N ASP A 166 15.44 1.07 -0.96
CA ASP A 166 15.40 -0.33 -1.34
C ASP A 166 16.85 -0.82 -1.58
N PRO A 167 17.36 -1.80 -0.79
CA PRO A 167 18.73 -2.28 -0.89
C PRO A 167 19.07 -2.77 -2.30
N GLY A 168 18.13 -3.45 -2.97
CA GLY A 168 18.31 -3.96 -4.33
C GLY A 168 17.98 -2.93 -5.43
N GLY A 169 17.43 -1.77 -5.07
CA GLY A 169 16.95 -0.78 -6.04
C GLY A 169 18.07 -0.16 -6.88
N LEU A 170 19.26 0.05 -6.31
CA LEU A 170 20.40 0.63 -7.05
C LEU A 170 20.94 -0.35 -8.08
N GLY A 171 21.17 -1.61 -7.70
CA GLY A 171 21.64 -2.65 -8.61
C GLY A 171 20.67 -2.87 -9.77
N ARG A 172 19.35 -2.92 -9.50
CA ARG A 172 18.32 -3.00 -10.54
C ARG A 172 18.29 -1.75 -11.43
N SER A 173 18.42 -0.56 -10.85
CA SER A 173 18.48 0.70 -11.60
C SER A 173 19.67 0.73 -12.57
N VAL A 174 20.86 0.38 -12.10
CA VAL A 174 22.08 0.33 -12.93
C VAL A 174 21.94 -0.74 -14.01
N ARG A 175 21.45 -1.93 -13.66
CA ARG A 175 21.20 -3.01 -14.62
C ARG A 175 20.24 -2.58 -15.73
N SER A 176 19.11 -1.94 -15.38
CA SER A 176 18.15 -1.45 -16.37
C SER A 176 18.76 -0.37 -17.26
N LEU A 177 19.51 0.57 -16.67
CA LEU A 177 20.19 1.61 -17.44
C LEU A 177 21.16 1.02 -18.47
N LEU A 178 21.98 0.06 -18.04
CA LEU A 178 22.93 -0.64 -18.91
C LEU A 178 22.23 -1.49 -19.95
N GLN A 179 21.19 -2.24 -19.58
CA GLN A 179 20.46 -3.11 -20.51
C GLN A 179 19.80 -2.30 -21.63
N PHE A 180 18.97 -1.31 -21.30
CA PHE A 180 18.29 -0.51 -22.32
C PHE A 180 19.25 0.41 -23.07
N GLY A 181 20.25 0.98 -22.39
CA GLY A 181 21.28 1.79 -23.03
C GLY A 181 22.10 0.97 -24.03
N LEU A 182 22.58 -0.21 -23.65
CA LEU A 182 23.33 -1.10 -24.52
C LEU A 182 22.47 -1.63 -25.68
N SER A 183 21.20 -1.99 -25.43
CA SER A 183 20.29 -2.41 -26.51
C SER A 183 20.09 -1.29 -27.53
N GLY A 184 19.80 -0.06 -27.09
CA GLY A 184 19.65 1.07 -28.00
C GLY A 184 20.93 1.37 -28.79
N PHE A 185 22.08 1.36 -28.11
CA PHE A 185 23.38 1.50 -28.73
C PHE A 185 23.61 0.43 -29.81
N LEU A 186 23.44 -0.86 -29.48
CA LEU A 186 23.69 -1.96 -30.41
C LEU A 186 22.73 -1.93 -31.60
N ILE A 187 21.45 -1.63 -31.40
CA ILE A 187 20.47 -1.54 -32.49
C ILE A 187 20.88 -0.43 -33.46
N VAL A 188 21.21 0.76 -32.96
CA VAL A 188 21.64 1.88 -33.80
C VAL A 188 22.96 1.56 -34.50
N TRP A 189 23.92 0.98 -33.78
CA TRP A 189 25.22 0.63 -34.35
C TRP A 189 25.10 -0.44 -35.45
N VAL A 190 24.29 -1.49 -35.25
CA VAL A 190 24.00 -2.52 -36.26
C VAL A 190 23.26 -1.92 -37.45
N LEU A 191 22.30 -1.01 -37.23
CA LEU A 191 21.59 -0.32 -38.31
C LEU A 191 22.56 0.44 -39.21
N LEU A 192 23.55 1.12 -38.63
CA LEU A 192 24.61 1.82 -39.38
C LEU A 192 25.53 0.82 -40.11
N ALA A 193 25.97 -0.24 -39.43
CA ALA A 193 26.87 -1.24 -39.98
C ALA A 193 26.26 -2.04 -41.15
N LEU A 194 24.94 -2.27 -41.13
CA LEU A 194 24.22 -2.97 -42.21
C LEU A 194 23.85 -2.07 -43.40
N ASN A 195 23.98 -0.76 -43.28
CA ASN A 195 23.62 0.21 -44.33
C ASN A 195 24.79 1.09 -44.79
N PRO A 196 25.99 0.56 -45.06
CA PRO A 196 27.17 1.37 -45.38
C PRO A 196 26.98 2.21 -46.64
N ARG A 197 26.25 1.71 -47.64
CA ARG A 197 25.95 2.40 -48.92
C ARG A 197 25.05 3.63 -48.78
N ARG A 198 24.52 3.89 -47.59
CA ARG A 198 23.63 5.03 -47.32
C ARG A 198 24.31 6.12 -46.50
N LEU A 199 25.57 5.87 -46.10
CA LEU A 199 26.40 6.78 -45.35
C LEU A 199 27.32 7.52 -46.32
N VAL A 200 27.62 8.78 -46.03
CA VAL A 200 28.57 9.56 -46.84
C VAL A 200 29.99 9.12 -46.46
N GLY A 201 30.71 8.55 -47.43
CA GLY A 201 32.05 7.99 -47.22
C GLY A 201 32.06 6.66 -46.45
N ASP A 202 33.21 6.29 -45.90
CA ASP A 202 33.41 5.08 -45.08
C ASP A 202 33.66 5.47 -43.61
N PRO A 203 32.61 5.75 -42.82
CA PRO A 203 32.77 6.15 -41.43
C PRO A 203 33.39 5.01 -40.62
N SER A 204 34.43 5.34 -39.86
CA SER A 204 35.11 4.38 -38.98
C SER A 204 34.15 3.76 -37.97
N ILE A 205 34.49 2.55 -37.49
CA ILE A 205 33.73 1.86 -36.43
C ILE A 205 33.56 2.76 -35.19
N ALA A 206 34.60 3.52 -34.84
CA ALA A 206 34.56 4.48 -33.74
C ALA A 206 33.54 5.62 -33.98
N ALA A 207 33.44 6.13 -35.20
CA ALA A 207 32.45 7.15 -35.55
C ALA A 207 31.01 6.60 -35.50
N GLN A 208 30.80 5.37 -35.97
CA GLN A 208 29.50 4.70 -35.88
C GLN A 208 29.09 4.43 -34.42
N ALA A 209 30.04 4.00 -33.59
CA ALA A 209 29.83 3.81 -32.15
C ALA A 209 29.53 5.16 -31.45
N ALA A 210 30.27 6.21 -31.78
CA ALA A 210 30.00 7.56 -31.25
C ALA A 210 28.60 8.05 -31.65
N HIS A 211 28.16 7.79 -32.88
CA HIS A 211 26.81 8.12 -33.33
C HIS A 211 25.73 7.36 -32.55
N ALA A 212 25.92 6.06 -32.36
CA ALA A 212 25.01 5.24 -31.56
C ALA A 212 24.96 5.66 -30.09
N ALA A 213 26.07 6.13 -29.51
CA ALA A 213 26.09 6.63 -28.13
C ALA A 213 25.40 8.00 -28.01
N LEU A 214 25.64 8.90 -28.96
CA LEU A 214 25.04 10.24 -28.96
C LEU A 214 23.53 10.19 -29.25
N SER A 215 23.08 9.26 -30.08
CA SER A 215 21.65 9.10 -30.37
C SER A 215 20.84 8.72 -29.13
N LEU A 216 21.42 8.01 -28.15
CA LEU A 216 20.77 7.68 -26.87
C LEU A 216 20.29 8.91 -26.09
N ILE A 217 20.98 10.03 -26.25
CA ILE A 217 20.66 11.31 -25.61
C ILE A 217 20.10 12.33 -26.62
N GLY A 218 19.64 11.86 -27.79
CA GLY A 218 19.04 12.69 -28.83
C GLY A 218 20.00 13.68 -29.49
N VAL A 219 21.31 13.40 -29.45
CA VAL A 219 22.35 14.21 -30.08
C VAL A 219 22.72 13.60 -31.42
N THR A 220 22.70 14.40 -32.49
CA THR A 220 23.17 13.99 -33.81
C THR A 220 24.64 13.60 -33.73
N GLY A 221 24.98 12.41 -34.19
CA GLY A 221 26.34 11.90 -34.15
C GLY A 221 27.20 12.35 -35.34
N PRO A 222 28.46 11.89 -35.39
CA PRO A 222 29.43 12.30 -36.40
C PRO A 222 29.20 11.65 -37.78
N VAL A 223 28.26 10.71 -37.92
CA VAL A 223 27.98 10.02 -39.18
C VAL A 223 27.08 10.88 -40.05
N GLN A 224 27.50 11.09 -41.29
CA GLN A 224 26.72 11.82 -42.30
C GLN A 224 25.97 10.84 -43.20
N PHE A 225 24.75 11.18 -43.57
CA PHE A 225 23.87 10.36 -44.40
C PHE A 225 23.71 10.97 -45.78
N GLU A 226 23.59 10.13 -46.81
CA GLU A 226 23.29 10.62 -48.15
C GLU A 226 21.94 11.34 -48.17
N GLN A 227 21.76 12.28 -49.09
CA GLN A 227 20.57 13.13 -49.15
C GLN A 227 19.26 12.36 -49.38
N ARG A 228 19.33 11.15 -49.96
CA ARG A 228 18.20 10.21 -50.11
C ARG A 228 17.91 9.39 -48.84
N SER A 229 18.80 9.43 -47.86
CA SER A 229 18.83 8.59 -46.67
C SER A 229 18.73 9.38 -45.36
N VAL A 230 18.36 10.67 -45.40
CA VAL A 230 18.19 11.54 -44.22
C VAL A 230 17.21 10.94 -43.20
N TRP A 231 16.19 10.21 -43.67
CA TRP A 231 15.25 9.50 -42.81
C TRP A 231 15.92 8.47 -41.88
N LEU A 232 17.11 7.94 -42.22
CA LEU A 232 17.87 7.05 -41.35
C LEU A 232 18.53 7.80 -40.19
N ASP A 233 18.93 9.06 -40.38
CA ASP A 233 19.42 9.90 -39.28
C ASP A 233 18.30 10.15 -38.26
N ASP A 234 17.12 10.50 -38.76
CA ASP A 234 15.91 10.68 -37.95
C ASP A 234 15.53 9.37 -37.23
N LEU A 235 15.61 8.23 -37.92
CA LEU A 235 15.31 6.92 -37.35
C LEU A 235 16.32 6.52 -36.26
N THR A 236 17.62 6.68 -36.50
CA THR A 236 18.66 6.36 -35.50
C THR A 236 18.55 7.25 -34.27
N SER A 237 18.26 8.53 -34.47
CA SER A 237 18.02 9.49 -33.40
C SER A 237 16.75 9.16 -32.61
N ALA A 238 15.65 8.79 -33.28
CA ALA A 238 14.41 8.40 -32.63
C ALA A 238 14.53 7.10 -31.83
N ILE A 239 15.18 6.07 -32.40
CA ILE A 239 15.44 4.79 -31.72
C ILE A 239 16.34 5.03 -30.52
N GLY A 240 17.48 5.70 -30.72
CA GLY A 240 18.42 6.02 -29.65
C GLY A 240 17.73 6.74 -28.50
N LEU A 241 17.05 7.85 -28.78
CA LEU A 241 16.38 8.65 -27.76
C LEU A 241 15.29 7.85 -27.05
N THR A 242 14.53 7.03 -27.77
CA THR A 242 13.50 6.16 -27.15
C THR A 242 14.13 5.21 -26.15
N PHE A 243 15.21 4.51 -26.53
CA PHE A 243 15.91 3.60 -25.63
C PHE A 243 16.56 4.33 -24.45
N GLY A 244 17.16 5.50 -24.67
CA GLY A 244 17.74 6.32 -23.60
C GLY A 244 16.69 6.83 -22.61
N VAL A 245 15.54 7.31 -23.09
CA VAL A 245 14.41 7.73 -22.25
C VAL A 245 13.83 6.55 -21.48
N VAL A 246 13.60 5.40 -22.14
CA VAL A 246 13.13 4.18 -21.48
C VAL A 246 14.13 3.72 -20.41
N ALA A 247 15.43 3.73 -20.72
CA ALA A 247 16.49 3.40 -19.77
C ALA A 247 16.42 4.30 -18.52
N LEU A 248 16.30 5.63 -18.73
CA LEU A 248 16.21 6.60 -17.64
C LEU A 248 14.93 6.44 -16.82
N VAL A 249 13.77 6.23 -17.45
CA VAL A 249 12.47 6.05 -16.79
C VAL A 249 12.45 4.77 -15.96
N VAL A 250 12.91 3.65 -16.53
CA VAL A 250 12.94 2.35 -15.83
C VAL A 250 13.99 2.34 -14.71
N ALA A 251 15.18 2.88 -14.96
CA ALA A 251 16.20 3.06 -13.93
C ALA A 251 15.67 3.94 -12.79
N GLY A 252 15.08 5.09 -13.13
CA GLY A 252 14.43 5.99 -12.19
C GLY A 252 13.32 5.30 -11.38
N TYR A 253 12.48 4.48 -12.03
CA TYR A 253 11.46 3.69 -11.34
C TYR A 253 12.08 2.74 -10.29
N HIS A 254 13.14 2.00 -10.65
CA HIS A 254 13.80 1.08 -9.70
C HIS A 254 14.55 1.80 -8.59
N LEU A 255 15.20 2.93 -8.91
CA LEU A 255 15.89 3.78 -7.94
C LEU A 255 14.92 4.39 -6.93
N LEU A 256 13.73 4.77 -7.41
CA LEU A 256 12.66 5.42 -6.65
C LEU A 256 11.58 4.45 -6.19
N ARG A 257 11.75 3.13 -6.33
CA ARG A 257 10.81 2.14 -5.78
C ARG A 257 10.91 2.12 -4.26
N SER A 258 9.78 1.99 -3.55
CA SER A 258 9.81 1.85 -2.09
C SER A 258 10.11 0.39 -1.77
N PRO A 259 10.89 0.11 -0.71
CA PRO A 259 11.12 -1.28 -0.30
C PRO A 259 9.78 -1.94 0.01
N GLU A 260 9.66 -3.18 -0.41
CA GLU A 260 8.49 -4.03 -0.22
C GLU A 260 8.99 -5.25 0.57
N PRO A 261 9.10 -5.13 1.91
CA PRO A 261 9.61 -6.20 2.74
C PRO A 261 8.77 -7.47 2.56
N ARG A 262 9.40 -8.63 2.75
CA ARG A 262 8.66 -9.88 2.73
C ARG A 262 7.64 -9.85 3.87
N PRO A 263 6.37 -10.17 3.58
CA PRO A 263 5.36 -10.24 4.61
C PRO A 263 5.71 -11.40 5.56
N SER A 264 5.92 -11.10 6.84
CA SER A 264 6.14 -12.10 7.89
C SER A 264 5.77 -11.54 9.25
N LEU A 265 4.95 -12.27 9.99
CA LEU A 265 4.73 -12.04 11.41
C LEU A 265 5.78 -12.85 12.19
N ALA A 266 6.56 -12.20 13.03
CA ALA A 266 7.51 -12.89 13.90
C ALA A 266 6.73 -13.65 15.01
N PRO A 267 7.18 -14.85 15.43
CA PRO A 267 6.49 -15.60 16.49
C PRO A 267 6.31 -14.80 17.78
N GLU A 268 7.32 -14.02 18.20
CA GLU A 268 7.22 -13.19 19.40
C GLU A 268 6.19 -12.06 19.25
N ASP A 269 6.06 -11.51 18.04
CA ASP A 269 5.04 -10.49 17.74
C ASP A 269 3.63 -11.09 17.70
N GLU A 270 3.49 -12.34 17.21
CA GLU A 270 2.22 -13.08 17.25
C GLU A 270 1.74 -13.28 18.70
N GLU A 271 2.62 -13.76 19.59
CA GLU A 271 2.32 -13.95 21.02
C GLU A 271 1.88 -12.64 21.69
N ARG A 272 2.61 -11.54 21.42
CA ARG A 272 2.26 -10.22 21.96
C ARG A 272 0.93 -9.71 21.42
N LEU A 273 0.62 -9.93 20.14
CA LEU A 273 -0.67 -9.58 19.58
C LEU A 273 -1.81 -10.38 20.22
N ARG A 274 -1.62 -11.68 20.46
CA ARG A 274 -2.61 -12.53 21.15
C ARG A 274 -2.92 -12.00 22.55
N ALA A 275 -1.90 -11.60 23.31
CA ALA A 275 -2.10 -10.98 24.62
C ALA A 275 -2.92 -9.67 24.56
N LEU A 276 -2.79 -8.90 23.47
CA LEU A 276 -3.55 -7.66 23.27
C LEU A 276 -4.99 -7.90 22.79
N LEU A 277 -5.29 -9.08 22.23
CA LEU A 277 -6.63 -9.44 21.74
C LEU A 277 -7.58 -9.90 22.85
N ASP A 278 -7.07 -10.31 24.02
CA ASP A 278 -7.90 -10.65 25.19
C ASP A 278 -8.46 -9.40 25.88
N GLN A 279 -9.27 -8.63 25.15
CA GLN A 279 -9.99 -7.48 25.66
C GLN A 279 -11.48 -7.56 25.29
N ARG A 280 -12.33 -7.14 26.24
CA ARG A 280 -13.78 -7.15 26.06
C ARG A 280 -14.26 -6.20 24.94
N ASP A 281 -13.60 -5.06 24.81
CA ASP A 281 -13.98 -3.99 23.89
C ASP A 281 -13.14 -3.98 22.60
N GLY A 282 -12.54 -5.13 22.26
CA GLY A 282 -11.80 -5.32 21.02
C GLY A 282 -12.69 -5.21 19.78
N ASP A 283 -12.07 -4.95 18.62
CA ASP A 283 -12.75 -4.94 17.33
C ASP A 283 -13.01 -6.37 16.83
N SER A 284 -14.13 -6.60 16.14
CA SER A 284 -14.49 -7.91 15.58
C SER A 284 -13.49 -8.42 14.55
N LEU A 285 -12.84 -7.51 13.83
CA LEU A 285 -11.80 -7.84 12.85
C LEU A 285 -10.40 -7.90 13.48
N GLY A 286 -10.27 -7.69 14.80
CA GLY A 286 -8.99 -7.64 15.49
C GLY A 286 -8.20 -8.94 15.37
N TYR A 287 -8.85 -10.10 15.43
CA TYR A 287 -8.17 -11.41 15.37
C TYR A 287 -7.39 -11.63 14.08
N PHE A 288 -7.83 -11.01 12.97
CA PHE A 288 -7.14 -11.07 11.68
C PHE A 288 -5.78 -10.35 11.71
N ALA A 289 -5.44 -9.60 12.76
CA ALA A 289 -4.10 -9.07 12.98
C ALA A 289 -3.03 -10.18 13.07
N LEU A 290 -3.42 -11.40 13.48
CA LEU A 290 -2.58 -12.59 13.60
C LEU A 290 -2.29 -13.29 12.27
N ARG A 291 -2.64 -12.69 11.13
CA ARG A 291 -2.32 -13.28 9.82
C ARG A 291 -0.80 -13.24 9.61
N ARG A 292 -0.21 -14.39 9.29
CA ARG A 292 1.26 -14.57 9.22
C ARG A 292 1.96 -13.77 8.12
N ASP A 293 1.20 -13.20 7.18
CA ASP A 293 1.72 -12.33 6.13
C ASP A 293 1.60 -10.82 6.47
N LYS A 294 1.29 -10.50 7.72
CA LYS A 294 1.30 -9.13 8.26
C LYS A 294 2.52 -8.96 9.16
N ALA A 295 3.00 -7.72 9.25
CA ALA A 295 3.94 -7.28 10.26
C ALA A 295 3.18 -6.50 11.34
N ALA A 296 3.74 -6.41 12.54
CA ALA A 296 3.17 -5.65 13.64
C ALA A 296 4.10 -4.48 14.02
N VAL A 297 3.51 -3.36 14.42
CA VAL A 297 4.21 -2.28 15.12
C VAL A 297 3.50 -1.97 16.42
N PHE A 298 4.24 -1.98 17.51
CA PHE A 298 3.71 -1.79 18.85
C PHE A 298 3.91 -0.34 19.31
N ALA A 299 2.98 0.16 20.12
CA ALA A 299 3.20 1.36 20.90
C ALA A 299 4.39 1.17 21.84
N HIS A 300 5.06 2.27 22.23
CA HIS A 300 6.22 2.22 23.13
C HIS A 300 5.92 1.48 24.45
N GLY A 301 4.72 1.66 25.01
CA GLY A 301 4.28 0.97 26.22
C GLY A 301 3.79 -0.48 26.00
N GLY A 302 3.83 -1.00 24.78
CA GLY A 302 3.43 -2.37 24.45
C GLY A 302 1.93 -2.69 24.57
N LYS A 303 1.10 -1.75 25.04
CA LYS A 303 -0.34 -1.93 25.30
C LYS A 303 -1.24 -1.86 24.06
N SER A 304 -0.68 -1.55 22.90
CA SER A 304 -1.43 -1.57 21.64
C SER A 304 -0.51 -1.79 20.45
N ALA A 305 -1.05 -2.25 19.33
CA ALA A 305 -0.31 -2.51 18.10
C ALA A 305 -1.13 -2.21 16.84
N VAL A 306 -0.44 -1.94 15.73
CA VAL A 306 -1.01 -1.89 14.38
C VAL A 306 -0.45 -3.05 13.58
N SER A 307 -1.32 -3.91 13.07
CA SER A 307 -0.96 -4.96 12.12
C SER A 307 -1.13 -4.45 10.69
N TYR A 308 -0.10 -4.63 9.85
CA TYR A 308 -0.05 -4.05 8.51
C TYR A 308 0.74 -4.92 7.53
N ARG A 309 0.52 -4.70 6.23
CA ARG A 309 1.32 -5.28 5.15
C ARG A 309 1.73 -4.20 4.16
N VAL A 310 2.92 -4.34 3.58
CA VAL A 310 3.42 -3.40 2.58
C VAL A 310 3.24 -4.00 1.20
N LEU A 311 2.45 -3.33 0.36
CA LEU A 311 2.21 -3.72 -1.02
C LEU A 311 2.31 -2.50 -1.91
N ALA A 312 3.07 -2.64 -2.99
CA ALA A 312 3.28 -1.58 -3.96
C ALA A 312 3.60 -0.22 -3.30
N GLY A 313 4.39 -0.16 -2.23
CA GLY A 313 4.75 1.08 -1.52
C GLY A 313 3.58 1.80 -0.82
N VAL A 314 2.52 1.06 -0.49
CA VAL A 314 1.47 1.41 0.47
C VAL A 314 1.64 0.48 1.66
N ALA A 315 1.66 1.02 2.87
CA ALA A 315 1.56 0.24 4.10
C ALA A 315 0.08 0.21 4.48
N LEU A 316 -0.55 -0.94 4.26
CA LEU A 316 -1.96 -1.15 4.50
C LEU A 316 -2.15 -1.78 5.89
N ALA A 317 -2.69 -1.01 6.82
CA ALA A 317 -3.14 -1.50 8.12
C ALA A 317 -4.52 -2.17 7.98
N SER A 318 -4.77 -3.16 8.83
CA SER A 318 -5.99 -3.96 8.85
C SER A 318 -6.78 -3.71 10.12
N GLY A 319 -8.01 -3.21 9.99
CA GLY A 319 -8.92 -2.97 11.11
C GLY A 319 -8.47 -1.85 12.05
N ASP A 320 -8.98 -1.91 13.28
CA ASP A 320 -8.56 -1.03 14.38
C ASP A 320 -7.17 -1.41 14.90
N PRO A 321 -6.44 -0.49 15.56
CA PRO A 321 -5.31 -0.89 16.40
C PRO A 321 -5.77 -1.92 17.44
N VAL A 322 -4.95 -2.94 17.68
CA VAL A 322 -5.21 -4.00 18.65
C VAL A 322 -4.74 -3.56 20.04
N GLY A 323 -5.47 -3.92 21.10
CA GLY A 323 -5.13 -3.59 22.48
C GLY A 323 -5.87 -2.36 23.03
N ASP A 324 -5.31 -1.76 24.08
CA ASP A 324 -5.94 -0.68 24.85
C ASP A 324 -6.19 0.56 23.98
N VAL A 325 -7.45 1.00 23.93
CA VAL A 325 -7.92 2.18 23.18
C VAL A 325 -7.17 3.44 23.60
N GLY A 326 -6.81 3.58 24.88
CA GLY A 326 -6.02 4.70 25.38
C GLY A 326 -4.60 4.75 24.81
N ALA A 327 -4.06 3.60 24.40
CA ALA A 327 -2.72 3.48 23.83
C ALA A 327 -2.69 3.55 22.28
N TRP A 328 -3.84 3.46 21.62
CA TRP A 328 -3.94 3.51 20.15
C TRP A 328 -3.18 4.67 19.49
N PRO A 329 -3.21 5.92 20.00
CA PRO A 329 -2.46 7.01 19.39
C PRO A 329 -0.95 6.72 19.28
N GLY A 330 -0.37 6.05 20.28
CA GLY A 330 1.05 5.69 20.27
C GLY A 330 1.39 4.63 19.24
N ALA A 331 0.51 3.64 19.02
CA ALA A 331 0.72 2.64 17.96
C ALA A 331 0.53 3.23 16.56
N ILE A 332 -0.46 4.12 16.39
CA ILE A 332 -0.68 4.87 15.15
C ILE A 332 0.54 5.73 14.82
N GLU A 333 1.07 6.46 15.80
CA GLU A 333 2.28 7.27 15.63
C GLU A 333 3.48 6.43 15.21
N ALA A 334 3.75 5.32 15.90
CA ALA A 334 4.82 4.41 15.56
C ALA A 334 4.68 3.85 14.13
N PHE A 335 3.45 3.51 13.72
CA PHE A 335 3.16 3.09 12.35
C PHE A 335 3.44 4.17 11.30
N LEU A 336 2.98 5.41 11.56
CA LEU A 336 3.21 6.54 10.66
C LEU A 336 4.71 6.91 10.55
N ASP A 337 5.47 6.72 11.63
CA ASP A 337 6.91 6.91 11.64
C ASP A 337 7.64 5.87 10.79
N ILE A 338 7.23 4.61 10.87
CA ILE A 338 7.72 3.56 9.97
C ILE A 338 7.37 3.92 8.52
N CYS A 339 6.13 4.34 8.24
CA CYS A 339 5.73 4.76 6.89
C CYS A 339 6.60 5.90 6.36
N THR A 340 6.90 6.89 7.20
CA THR A 340 7.80 8.01 6.88
C THR A 340 9.22 7.53 6.64
N ARG A 341 9.73 6.64 7.49
CA ARG A 341 11.09 6.08 7.43
C ARG A 341 11.31 5.25 6.18
N TYR A 342 10.29 4.63 5.59
CA TYR A 342 10.43 3.81 4.37
C TYR A 342 9.80 4.44 3.12
N GLY A 343 9.21 5.64 3.25
CA GLY A 343 8.52 6.32 2.16
C GLY A 343 7.32 5.52 1.65
N TRP A 344 6.58 4.90 2.57
CA TRP A 344 5.31 4.22 2.32
C TRP A 344 4.14 5.20 2.50
N SER A 345 3.12 5.02 1.68
CA SER A 345 1.84 5.70 1.89
C SER A 345 1.05 4.90 2.93
N PRO A 346 0.68 5.46 4.09
CA PRO A 346 -0.19 4.77 5.04
C PRO A 346 -1.60 4.66 4.46
N ALA A 347 -2.25 3.53 4.71
CA ALA A 347 -3.67 3.33 4.45
C ALA A 347 -4.23 2.36 5.49
N VAL A 348 -5.54 2.42 5.73
CA VAL A 348 -6.24 1.53 6.67
C VAL A 348 -7.46 0.95 5.98
N LEU A 349 -7.71 -0.34 6.16
CA LEU A 349 -8.87 -1.04 5.61
C LEU A 349 -9.72 -1.64 6.73
N GLY A 350 -11.02 -1.35 6.73
CA GLY A 350 -12.00 -2.07 7.54
C GLY A 350 -12.06 -1.66 9.02
N CYS A 351 -11.50 -0.51 9.40
CA CYS A 351 -11.57 -0.07 10.79
C CYS A 351 -12.99 0.36 11.17
N SER A 352 -13.32 0.26 12.46
CA SER A 352 -14.57 0.75 13.03
C SER A 352 -14.64 2.28 12.98
N GLU A 353 -15.79 2.86 13.33
CA GLU A 353 -15.93 4.31 13.50
C GLU A 353 -14.98 4.87 14.58
N ARG A 354 -14.77 4.12 15.66
CA ARG A 354 -13.85 4.49 16.74
C ARG A 354 -12.41 4.51 16.24
N GLY A 355 -12.00 3.47 15.50
CA GLY A 355 -10.69 3.41 14.85
C GLY A 355 -10.52 4.53 13.83
N ALA A 356 -11.51 4.74 12.97
CA ALA A 356 -11.49 5.79 11.95
C ALA A 356 -11.29 7.18 12.58
N THR A 357 -11.94 7.44 13.72
CA THR A 357 -11.76 8.68 14.49
C THR A 357 -10.32 8.83 15.00
N ALA A 358 -9.71 7.77 15.52
CA ALA A 358 -8.33 7.80 16.02
C ALA A 358 -7.32 8.07 14.89
N TRP A 359 -7.49 7.41 13.75
CA TRP A 359 -6.66 7.61 12.57
C TRP A 359 -6.88 8.99 11.90
N ALA A 360 -8.11 9.50 11.88
CA ALA A 360 -8.41 10.82 11.35
C ALA A 360 -7.77 11.94 12.19
N LYS A 361 -7.72 11.75 13.53
CA LYS A 361 -6.94 12.63 14.43
C LYS A 361 -5.45 12.61 14.09
N ALA A 362 -4.92 11.51 13.58
CA ALA A 362 -3.54 11.39 13.11
C ALA A 362 -3.29 11.97 11.70
N GLY A 363 -4.34 12.49 11.03
CA GLY A 363 -4.23 13.23 9.77
C GLY A 363 -4.53 12.42 8.51
N LEU A 364 -5.22 11.29 8.63
CA LEU A 364 -5.78 10.57 7.48
C LEU A 364 -7.22 11.01 7.18
N ASP A 365 -7.58 11.02 5.91
CA ASP A 365 -8.96 11.18 5.47
C ASP A 365 -9.69 9.84 5.58
N ALA A 366 -10.95 9.88 6.02
CA ALA A 366 -11.79 8.71 6.18
C ALA A 366 -12.91 8.67 5.14
N LEU A 367 -13.22 7.47 4.67
CA LEU A 367 -14.29 7.21 3.72
C LEU A 367 -14.99 5.93 4.10
N GLU A 368 -16.31 5.99 4.19
CA GLU A 368 -17.11 4.82 4.54
C GLU A 368 -17.03 3.79 3.42
N LEU A 369 -16.67 2.57 3.81
CA LEU A 369 -16.46 1.44 2.93
C LEU A 369 -17.76 0.64 2.76
N GLY A 370 -18.56 0.51 3.82
CA GLY A 370 -19.75 -0.34 3.87
C GLY A 370 -20.15 -0.64 5.32
N ASP A 371 -20.87 -1.75 5.53
CA ASP A 371 -21.32 -2.15 6.86
C ASP A 371 -21.01 -3.62 7.18
N GLU A 372 -20.68 -3.88 8.45
CA GLU A 372 -20.53 -5.21 9.02
C GLU A 372 -21.85 -5.70 9.61
N ALA A 373 -22.18 -6.97 9.38
CA ALA A 373 -23.37 -7.62 9.92
C ALA A 373 -23.05 -8.35 11.22
N VAL A 374 -23.58 -7.87 12.35
CA VAL A 374 -23.41 -8.51 13.66
C VAL A 374 -24.75 -9.04 14.17
N LEU A 375 -24.77 -10.32 14.54
CA LEU A 375 -25.89 -10.98 15.20
C LEU A 375 -25.69 -10.98 16.71
N GLU A 376 -26.69 -10.49 17.45
CA GLU A 376 -26.70 -10.51 18.91
C GLU A 376 -27.56 -11.67 19.40
N THR A 377 -26.97 -12.60 20.16
CA THR A 377 -27.64 -13.86 20.56
C THR A 377 -28.85 -13.62 21.45
N ALA A 378 -28.84 -12.56 22.25
CA ALA A 378 -29.96 -12.16 23.10
C ALA A 378 -31.21 -11.75 22.31
N THR A 379 -31.06 -11.26 21.07
CA THR A 379 -32.16 -10.76 20.24
C THR A 379 -32.47 -11.64 19.03
N PHE A 380 -31.55 -12.53 18.69
CA PHE A 380 -31.73 -13.42 17.55
C PHE A 380 -32.80 -14.48 17.86
N SER A 381 -33.79 -14.57 16.99
CA SER A 381 -34.80 -15.63 17.02
C SER A 381 -35.23 -15.96 15.60
N LEU A 382 -35.52 -17.23 15.34
CA LEU A 382 -36.15 -17.65 14.08
C LEU A 382 -37.65 -17.34 14.05
N ASP A 383 -38.25 -16.91 15.15
CA ASP A 383 -39.66 -16.63 15.25
C ASP A 383 -40.06 -15.30 14.59
N GLY A 384 -41.37 -15.14 14.37
CA GLY A 384 -41.94 -13.95 13.77
C GLY A 384 -42.01 -13.98 12.23
N ARG A 385 -42.85 -13.09 11.70
CA ARG A 385 -43.08 -12.87 10.26
C ARG A 385 -41.79 -12.48 9.50
N PRO A 386 -41.03 -11.49 9.97
CA PRO A 386 -39.63 -11.25 9.61
C PRO A 386 -38.75 -12.41 9.16
N MET A 387 -38.64 -13.44 10.00
CA MET A 387 -37.67 -14.54 9.89
C MET A 387 -38.26 -15.76 9.19
N ARG A 388 -39.50 -15.65 8.67
CA ARG A 388 -40.23 -16.75 8.02
C ARG A 388 -39.41 -17.42 6.92
N GLY A 389 -38.71 -16.65 6.09
CA GLY A 389 -37.89 -17.20 4.99
C GLY A 389 -36.71 -18.04 5.48
N VAL A 390 -35.98 -17.56 6.49
CA VAL A 390 -34.89 -18.29 7.13
C VAL A 390 -35.43 -19.53 7.83
N ARG A 391 -36.47 -19.39 8.66
CA ARG A 391 -37.12 -20.49 9.39
C ARG A 391 -37.63 -21.59 8.45
N GLN A 392 -38.27 -21.24 7.33
CA GLN A 392 -38.73 -22.21 6.35
C GLN A 392 -37.57 -22.96 5.68
N THR A 393 -36.46 -22.28 5.45
CA THR A 393 -35.23 -22.88 4.90
C THR A 393 -34.62 -23.84 5.91
N VAL A 394 -34.39 -23.41 7.15
CA VAL A 394 -33.87 -24.24 8.24
C VAL A 394 -34.73 -25.50 8.43
N ASN A 395 -36.05 -25.34 8.59
CA ASN A 395 -36.97 -26.48 8.77
C ASN A 395 -37.01 -27.41 7.55
N ARG A 396 -36.77 -26.91 6.34
CA ARG A 396 -36.67 -27.75 5.14
C ARG A 396 -35.39 -28.57 5.18
N MET A 397 -34.26 -27.95 5.49
CA MET A 397 -32.94 -28.60 5.57
C MET A 397 -32.92 -29.71 6.63
N GLN A 398 -33.43 -29.43 7.82
CA GLN A 398 -33.55 -30.43 8.90
C GLN A 398 -34.44 -31.61 8.48
N ARG A 399 -35.59 -31.35 7.84
CA ARG A 399 -36.47 -32.42 7.32
C ARG A 399 -35.85 -33.24 6.19
N SER A 400 -34.84 -32.71 5.52
CA SER A 400 -34.07 -33.42 4.48
C SER A 400 -32.83 -34.13 5.04
N GLY A 401 -32.77 -34.33 6.36
CA GLY A 401 -31.73 -35.12 7.02
C GLY A 401 -30.43 -34.37 7.29
N HIS A 402 -30.42 -33.04 7.13
CA HIS A 402 -29.23 -32.26 7.47
C HIS A 402 -29.10 -32.09 8.98
N THR A 403 -27.90 -32.28 9.48
CA THR A 403 -27.52 -32.03 10.88
C THR A 403 -26.35 -31.06 10.93
N VAL A 404 -26.16 -30.39 12.06
CA VAL A 404 -25.04 -29.45 12.27
C VAL A 404 -24.35 -29.76 13.58
N GLU A 405 -23.03 -29.75 13.54
CA GLU A 405 -22.18 -29.84 14.72
C GLU A 405 -21.44 -28.51 14.93
N VAL A 406 -21.39 -28.04 16.18
CA VAL A 406 -20.68 -26.81 16.57
C VAL A 406 -19.64 -27.19 17.62
N THR A 407 -18.36 -27.07 17.27
CA THR A 407 -17.26 -27.58 18.10
C THR A 407 -16.14 -26.54 18.19
N ARG A 408 -15.50 -26.40 19.36
CA ARG A 408 -14.29 -25.57 19.48
C ARG A 408 -13.09 -26.37 19.00
N LEU A 409 -12.16 -25.70 18.32
CA LEU A 409 -11.03 -26.36 17.67
C LEU A 409 -10.12 -27.13 18.65
N ARG A 410 -10.02 -26.67 19.91
CA ARG A 410 -9.30 -27.36 20.98
C ARG A 410 -9.89 -28.74 21.35
N ASP A 411 -11.18 -28.95 21.08
CA ASP A 411 -11.89 -30.19 21.39
C ASP A 411 -11.86 -31.15 20.18
N VAL A 412 -11.33 -30.71 19.03
CA VAL A 412 -11.15 -31.53 17.82
C VAL A 412 -9.77 -32.19 17.86
N ASP A 413 -9.67 -33.47 17.50
CA ASP A 413 -8.38 -34.15 17.43
C ASP A 413 -7.56 -33.75 16.18
N GLU A 414 -6.27 -34.11 16.15
CA GLU A 414 -5.37 -33.74 15.04
C GLU A 414 -5.78 -34.37 13.70
N ALA A 415 -6.34 -35.58 13.71
CA ALA A 415 -6.75 -36.28 12.50
C ALA A 415 -7.95 -35.57 11.85
N GLU A 416 -8.94 -35.17 12.66
CA GLU A 416 -10.10 -34.43 12.16
C GLU A 416 -9.73 -32.99 11.78
N ARG A 417 -8.82 -32.31 12.50
CA ARG A 417 -8.27 -31.01 12.05
C ARG A 417 -7.68 -31.09 10.65
N THR A 418 -6.88 -32.12 10.39
CA THR A 418 -6.27 -32.36 9.07
C THR A 418 -7.36 -32.57 8.01
N ARG A 419 -8.38 -33.40 8.29
CA ARG A 419 -9.50 -33.63 7.37
C ARG A 419 -10.31 -32.37 7.10
N ILE A 420 -10.52 -31.54 8.12
CA ILE A 420 -11.17 -30.23 7.99
C ILE A 420 -10.39 -29.32 7.04
N ALA A 421 -9.07 -29.21 7.24
CA ALA A 421 -8.20 -28.40 6.39
C ALA A 421 -8.18 -28.90 4.93
N GLU A 422 -8.06 -30.21 4.72
CA GLU A 422 -8.10 -30.83 3.39
C GLU A 422 -9.45 -30.63 2.69
N ARG A 423 -10.55 -30.75 3.44
CA ARG A 423 -11.91 -30.51 2.93
C ARG A 423 -12.10 -29.06 2.51
N ALA A 424 -11.66 -28.11 3.34
CA ALA A 424 -11.67 -26.70 3.02
C ALA A 424 -10.87 -26.40 1.74
N HIS A 425 -9.68 -27.01 1.61
CA HIS A 425 -8.85 -26.87 0.42
C HIS A 425 -9.54 -27.44 -0.83
N ARG A 426 -10.11 -28.65 -0.75
CA ARG A 426 -10.83 -29.28 -1.86
C ARG A 426 -12.04 -28.47 -2.33
N TRP A 427 -12.88 -28.02 -1.41
CA TRP A 427 -14.09 -27.25 -1.75
C TRP A 427 -13.76 -25.85 -2.29
N ARG A 428 -12.59 -25.30 -1.95
CA ARG A 428 -12.14 -24.00 -2.45
C ARG A 428 -11.72 -24.07 -3.92
N GLY A 429 -11.25 -25.22 -4.38
CA GLY A 429 -10.82 -25.44 -5.77
C GLY A 429 -9.58 -24.62 -6.14
N ALA A 430 -9.52 -24.14 -7.39
CA ALA A 430 -8.37 -23.39 -7.94
C ALA A 430 -8.35 -21.89 -7.57
N GLU A 431 -9.29 -21.42 -6.75
CA GLU A 431 -9.30 -20.04 -6.29
C GLU A 431 -8.29 -19.87 -5.13
N ASP A 432 -7.35 -18.92 -5.29
CA ASP A 432 -6.44 -18.52 -4.20
C ASP A 432 -7.25 -18.08 -2.96
N GLU A 433 -6.71 -18.30 -1.76
CA GLU A 433 -7.34 -17.87 -0.52
C GLU A 433 -7.50 -16.34 -0.50
N ARG A 434 -8.76 -15.91 -0.56
CA ARG A 434 -9.14 -14.50 -0.50
C ARG A 434 -9.08 -14.00 0.94
N GLY A 435 -8.75 -12.73 1.11
CA GLY A 435 -8.84 -12.04 2.39
C GLY A 435 -7.53 -11.44 2.88
N PHE A 436 -7.63 -10.23 3.41
CA PHE A 436 -6.57 -9.55 4.15
C PHE A 436 -7.09 -9.04 5.49
N SER A 437 -8.16 -8.24 5.45
CA SER A 437 -8.79 -7.68 6.65
C SER A 437 -9.82 -8.59 7.29
N MET A 438 -10.20 -9.67 6.59
CA MET A 438 -11.40 -10.46 6.85
C MET A 438 -11.18 -11.97 6.81
N ALA A 439 -9.93 -12.42 6.60
CA ALA A 439 -9.58 -13.85 6.65
C ALA A 439 -8.21 -14.04 7.32
N SER A 440 -8.09 -15.11 8.10
CA SER A 440 -6.89 -15.52 8.82
C SER A 440 -5.88 -16.23 7.92
N SER A 441 -6.33 -16.64 6.73
CA SER A 441 -5.60 -17.46 5.74
C SER A 441 -5.06 -18.78 6.29
N ARG A 442 -5.81 -19.39 7.21
CA ARG A 442 -5.52 -20.70 7.80
C ARG A 442 -6.82 -21.36 8.24
N VAL A 443 -6.88 -22.69 8.12
CA VAL A 443 -8.09 -23.47 8.41
C VAL A 443 -7.72 -24.55 9.42
N ALA A 444 -8.49 -24.65 10.50
CA ALA A 444 -8.26 -25.59 11.60
C ALA A 444 -6.81 -25.57 12.13
N ASP A 445 -6.18 -24.38 12.17
CA ASP A 445 -4.80 -24.24 12.64
C ASP A 445 -4.75 -24.42 14.18
N PRO A 446 -3.89 -25.31 14.71
CA PRO A 446 -3.82 -25.61 16.13
C PRO A 446 -3.42 -24.39 17.00
N SER A 447 -2.87 -23.34 16.38
CA SER A 447 -2.59 -22.09 17.08
C SER A 447 -3.87 -21.33 17.45
N ASP A 448 -5.05 -21.67 16.93
CA ASP A 448 -6.32 -21.00 17.23
C ASP A 448 -7.30 -21.92 18.00
N PRO A 449 -6.97 -22.38 19.22
CA PRO A 449 -7.75 -23.38 19.96
C PRO A 449 -9.19 -22.94 20.27
N ASP A 450 -9.43 -21.62 20.37
CA ASP A 450 -10.74 -21.05 20.64
C ASP A 450 -11.55 -20.72 19.38
N ALA A 451 -11.02 -21.03 18.19
CA ALA A 451 -11.82 -20.99 16.97
C ALA A 451 -12.99 -21.99 17.06
N VAL A 452 -14.13 -21.63 16.49
CA VAL A 452 -15.33 -22.46 16.43
C VAL A 452 -15.51 -22.95 15.00
N ILE A 453 -15.63 -24.27 14.85
CA ILE A 453 -15.95 -24.93 13.59
C ILE A 453 -17.42 -25.33 13.63
N VAL A 454 -18.16 -24.90 12.63
CA VAL A 454 -19.56 -25.31 12.40
C VAL A 454 -19.58 -26.17 11.15
N THR A 455 -19.94 -27.44 11.27
CA THR A 455 -19.97 -28.37 10.13
C THR A 455 -21.40 -28.86 9.92
N ALA A 456 -21.92 -28.70 8.71
CA ALA A 456 -23.18 -29.30 8.30
C ALA A 456 -22.93 -30.67 7.66
N PHE A 457 -23.75 -31.65 8.01
CA PHE A 457 -23.69 -33.01 7.48
C PHE A 457 -25.01 -33.39 6.81
N ARG A 458 -24.92 -34.26 5.80
CA ARG A 458 -26.05 -34.96 5.18
C ARG A 458 -25.66 -36.43 5.07
N ASP A 459 -26.47 -37.33 5.66
CA ASP A 459 -26.21 -38.77 5.65
C ASP A 459 -24.80 -39.14 6.17
N GLY A 460 -24.29 -38.39 7.16
CA GLY A 460 -22.94 -38.57 7.73
C GLY A 460 -21.82 -37.89 6.96
N GLU A 461 -22.08 -37.37 5.76
CA GLU A 461 -21.09 -36.68 4.93
C GLU A 461 -21.14 -35.16 5.13
N PRO A 462 -19.98 -34.50 5.37
CA PRO A 462 -19.90 -33.04 5.44
C PRO A 462 -20.34 -32.37 4.13
N THR A 463 -21.23 -31.39 4.22
CA THR A 463 -21.74 -30.62 3.07
C THR A 463 -21.45 -29.12 3.17
N GLY A 464 -21.20 -28.60 4.38
CA GLY A 464 -20.90 -27.19 4.61
C GLY A 464 -20.02 -27.00 5.83
N MET A 465 -19.26 -25.90 5.85
CA MET A 465 -18.40 -25.55 6.96
C MET A 465 -18.27 -24.04 7.15
N LEU A 466 -18.38 -23.60 8.41
CA LEU A 466 -17.96 -22.28 8.87
C LEU A 466 -16.78 -22.42 9.82
N GLN A 467 -15.79 -21.54 9.68
CA GLN A 467 -14.78 -21.29 10.72
C GLN A 467 -15.01 -19.89 11.26
N LEU A 468 -15.11 -19.76 12.58
CA LEU A 468 -15.19 -18.48 13.26
C LEU A 468 -14.02 -18.34 14.23
N VAL A 469 -13.39 -17.17 14.21
CA VAL A 469 -12.30 -16.82 15.11
C VAL A 469 -12.80 -16.02 16.32
N PRO A 470 -12.10 -16.05 17.46
CA PRO A 470 -12.48 -15.29 18.64
C PRO A 470 -12.56 -13.78 18.39
N TRP A 471 -13.62 -13.15 18.90
CA TRP A 471 -13.73 -11.71 19.03
C TRP A 471 -13.84 -11.34 20.52
N GLY A 472 -12.71 -10.97 21.11
CA GLY A 472 -12.62 -10.74 22.56
C GLY A 472 -12.99 -12.00 23.34
N ARG A 473 -13.75 -11.85 24.43
CA ARG A 473 -14.11 -12.95 25.35
C ARG A 473 -15.45 -13.62 25.06
N ASP A 474 -16.34 -12.93 24.35
CA ASP A 474 -17.75 -13.31 24.20
C ASP A 474 -18.27 -13.16 22.77
N GLY A 475 -17.38 -12.90 21.80
CA GLY A 475 -17.72 -12.75 20.40
C GLY A 475 -17.06 -13.80 19.51
N LEU A 476 -17.64 -14.00 18.34
CA LEU A 476 -17.05 -14.72 17.22
C LEU A 476 -17.07 -13.86 15.96
N SER A 477 -16.06 -13.99 15.11
CA SER A 477 -16.02 -13.38 13.78
C SER A 477 -15.84 -14.43 12.70
N LEU A 478 -16.70 -14.39 11.68
CA LEU A 478 -16.65 -15.32 10.57
C LEU A 478 -15.36 -15.14 9.75
N ASP A 479 -14.57 -16.22 9.66
CA ASP A 479 -13.29 -16.28 8.97
C ASP A 479 -13.40 -17.04 7.64
N LEU A 480 -14.06 -18.20 7.67
CA LEU A 480 -14.32 -19.01 6.48
C LEU A 480 -15.78 -19.41 6.44
N MET A 481 -16.38 -19.33 5.25
CA MET A 481 -17.69 -19.90 4.94
C MET A 481 -17.60 -20.61 3.60
N ILE A 482 -17.70 -21.93 3.63
CA ILE A 482 -17.50 -22.77 2.45
C ILE A 482 -18.47 -23.95 2.46
N ARG A 483 -18.85 -24.42 1.28
CA ARG A 483 -19.74 -25.58 1.12
C ARG A 483 -19.28 -26.44 -0.05
N SER A 484 -19.65 -27.72 0.00
CA SER A 484 -19.47 -28.64 -1.11
C SER A 484 -20.19 -28.13 -2.37
N ALA A 485 -19.68 -28.49 -3.55
CA ALA A 485 -20.33 -28.19 -4.82
C ALA A 485 -21.75 -28.81 -4.89
N ASP A 486 -21.92 -29.97 -4.26
CA ASP A 486 -23.17 -30.73 -4.20
C ASP A 486 -24.06 -30.35 -3.00
N ALA A 487 -23.72 -29.29 -2.26
CA ALA A 487 -24.48 -28.88 -1.09
C ALA A 487 -25.84 -28.31 -1.46
N ASP A 488 -26.89 -28.75 -0.76
CA ASP A 488 -28.25 -28.27 -0.93
C ASP A 488 -28.38 -26.77 -0.64
N ASN A 489 -29.32 -26.11 -1.32
CA ASN A 489 -29.60 -24.69 -1.10
C ASN A 489 -30.23 -24.46 0.28
N GLY A 490 -29.48 -23.77 1.15
CA GLY A 490 -29.89 -23.47 2.52
C GLY A 490 -28.91 -23.94 3.60
N VAL A 491 -27.86 -24.67 3.24
CA VAL A 491 -26.84 -25.17 4.20
C VAL A 491 -26.22 -24.03 5.01
N ASN A 492 -25.91 -22.87 4.41
CA ASN A 492 -25.35 -21.74 5.14
C ASN A 492 -26.36 -21.12 6.13
N GLU A 493 -27.62 -20.97 5.71
CA GLU A 493 -28.70 -20.54 6.60
C GLU A 493 -28.88 -21.48 7.79
N LEU A 494 -28.81 -22.80 7.56
CA LEU A 494 -28.86 -23.81 8.61
C LEU A 494 -27.68 -23.66 9.58
N MET A 495 -26.45 -23.62 9.10
CA MET A 495 -25.26 -23.51 9.95
C MET A 495 -25.26 -22.25 10.82
N ILE A 496 -25.66 -21.09 10.26
CA ILE A 496 -25.74 -19.85 11.04
C ILE A 496 -26.85 -19.94 12.09
N ALA A 497 -28.02 -20.51 11.76
CA ALA A 497 -29.11 -20.66 12.71
C ALA A 497 -28.74 -21.59 13.87
N GLU A 498 -28.12 -22.74 13.59
CA GLU A 498 -27.67 -23.72 14.58
C GLU A 498 -26.53 -23.16 15.45
N LEU A 499 -25.60 -22.41 14.86
CA LEU A 499 -24.58 -21.67 15.63
C LEU A 499 -25.22 -20.71 16.63
N MET A 500 -26.22 -19.93 16.21
CA MET A 500 -26.90 -18.99 17.09
C MET A 500 -27.72 -19.70 18.18
N ALA A 501 -28.25 -20.90 17.91
CA ALA A 501 -28.92 -21.73 18.90
C ALA A 501 -27.94 -22.29 19.95
N ALA A 502 -26.77 -22.77 19.50
CA ALA A 502 -25.70 -23.28 20.37
C ALA A 502 -24.91 -22.18 21.09
N ALA A 503 -25.07 -20.91 20.70
CA ALA A 503 -24.20 -19.82 21.16
C ALA A 503 -24.09 -19.70 22.68
N LYS A 504 -25.18 -19.93 23.43
CA LYS A 504 -25.18 -19.89 24.89
C LYS A 504 -24.26 -20.94 25.50
N ASP A 505 -24.28 -22.15 24.98
CA ASP A 505 -23.48 -23.28 25.47
C ASP A 505 -21.98 -23.05 25.19
N HIS A 506 -21.68 -22.27 24.15
CA HIS A 506 -20.32 -21.85 23.81
C HIS A 506 -19.90 -20.52 24.46
N GLY A 507 -20.74 -19.89 25.31
CA GLY A 507 -20.45 -18.61 25.95
C GLY A 507 -20.40 -17.40 25.01
N VAL A 508 -21.01 -17.52 23.82
CA VAL A 508 -21.01 -16.52 22.77
C VAL A 508 -22.23 -15.60 22.91
N LYS A 509 -22.01 -14.29 22.82
CA LYS A 509 -23.04 -13.25 22.88
C LYS A 509 -23.27 -12.55 21.54
N ARG A 510 -22.25 -12.51 20.69
CA ARG A 510 -22.27 -11.78 19.42
C ARG A 510 -21.49 -12.52 18.36
N VAL A 511 -22.00 -12.53 17.13
CA VAL A 511 -21.36 -13.16 15.98
C VAL A 511 -21.31 -12.16 14.84
N SER A 512 -20.12 -11.81 14.40
CA SER A 512 -19.93 -11.08 13.15
C SER A 512 -20.00 -12.06 11.98
N LEU A 513 -20.91 -11.81 11.04
CA LEU A 513 -20.97 -12.47 9.73
C LEU A 513 -20.04 -11.80 8.71
N ASN A 514 -19.03 -11.09 9.22
CA ASN A 514 -18.07 -10.31 8.46
C ASN A 514 -18.74 -9.14 7.70
N PHE A 515 -17.95 -8.48 6.88
CA PHE A 515 -18.28 -7.19 6.31
C PHE A 515 -18.82 -7.29 4.88
N ALA A 516 -19.93 -6.58 4.61
CA ALA A 516 -20.43 -6.35 3.27
C ALA A 516 -19.95 -4.99 2.78
N MET A 517 -18.98 -4.99 1.86
CA MET A 517 -18.53 -3.78 1.20
C MET A 517 -19.72 -3.07 0.51
N PHE A 518 -19.75 -1.74 0.56
CA PHE A 518 -20.52 -0.86 -0.32
C PHE A 518 -22.03 -0.67 -0.12
N ARG A 519 -22.60 -0.93 1.07
CA ARG A 519 -23.97 -0.47 1.39
C ARG A 519 -24.13 1.05 1.26
N SER A 520 -23.14 1.80 1.75
CA SER A 520 -23.16 3.26 1.84
C SER A 520 -23.29 4.00 0.50
N ALA A 521 -22.87 3.35 -0.59
CA ALA A 521 -22.93 3.89 -1.96
C ALA A 521 -24.35 3.88 -2.54
N LEU A 522 -25.21 2.96 -2.08
CA LEU A 522 -26.55 2.76 -2.59
C LEU A 522 -27.61 3.57 -1.81
N GLU A 523 -27.41 3.80 -0.51
CA GLU A 523 -28.40 4.54 0.31
C GLU A 523 -28.12 6.05 0.43
N ARG A 524 -26.86 6.51 0.32
CA ARG A 524 -26.51 7.95 0.48
C ARG A 524 -26.21 8.68 -0.82
N GLY A 525 -26.42 8.02 -1.96
CA GLY A 525 -26.29 8.62 -3.28
C GLY A 525 -27.27 9.76 -3.59
N GLU A 526 -28.31 9.94 -2.77
CA GLU A 526 -29.40 10.90 -3.03
C GLU A 526 -29.73 11.86 -1.86
N ARG A 527 -28.88 12.00 -0.84
CA ARG A 527 -29.03 13.10 0.14
C ARG A 527 -28.08 14.25 -0.17
N ILE A 528 -28.70 15.37 -0.51
CA ILE A 528 -28.17 16.69 -0.88
C ILE A 528 -26.88 17.03 -0.08
N GLY A 529 -25.74 17.16 -0.77
CA GLY A 529 -24.47 17.64 -0.17
C GLY A 529 -23.16 16.91 -0.54
N ALA A 530 -23.19 15.83 -1.34
CA ALA A 530 -21.99 15.05 -1.64
C ALA A 530 -20.93 15.81 -2.48
N GLY A 531 -19.80 16.16 -1.86
CA GLY A 531 -18.66 16.79 -2.53
C GLY A 531 -18.10 15.96 -3.71
N PRO A 532 -17.23 16.54 -4.57
CA PRO A 532 -16.68 15.87 -5.76
C PRO A 532 -16.04 14.50 -5.47
N VAL A 533 -15.44 14.34 -4.28
CA VAL A 533 -14.80 13.10 -3.81
C VAL A 533 -15.82 11.98 -3.60
N ALA A 534 -16.93 12.27 -2.93
CA ALA A 534 -18.00 11.29 -2.69
C ALA A 534 -18.66 10.85 -4.02
N ARG A 535 -18.80 11.76 -4.99
CA ARG A 535 -19.30 11.44 -6.34
C ARG A 535 -18.33 10.56 -7.14
N GLY A 536 -17.03 10.86 -7.06
CA GLY A 536 -15.98 10.03 -7.68
C GLY A 536 -15.92 8.64 -7.06
N TRP A 537 -16.01 8.56 -5.72
CA TRP A 537 -16.08 7.30 -5.00
C TRP A 537 -17.31 6.49 -5.39
N ALA A 538 -18.51 7.08 -5.34
CA ALA A 538 -19.74 6.41 -5.76
C ALA A 538 -19.66 5.85 -7.19
N ARG A 539 -18.95 6.52 -8.11
CA ARG A 539 -18.70 6.02 -9.48
C ARG A 539 -17.75 4.82 -9.49
N VAL A 540 -16.64 4.88 -8.74
CA VAL A 540 -15.71 3.75 -8.58
C VAL A 540 -16.44 2.56 -7.97
N LEU A 541 -17.23 2.79 -6.92
CA LEU A 541 -18.01 1.76 -6.24
C LEU A 541 -19.03 1.10 -7.18
N ARG A 542 -19.69 1.87 -8.06
CA ARG A 542 -20.65 1.34 -9.05
C ARG A 542 -20.00 0.53 -10.17
N ILE A 543 -18.79 0.90 -10.58
CA ILE A 543 -18.02 0.13 -11.57
C ILE A 543 -17.58 -1.19 -10.95
N ALA A 544 -17.14 -1.13 -9.70
CA ALA A 544 -16.64 -2.29 -8.99
C ALA A 544 -17.77 -3.24 -8.53
N SER A 545 -18.96 -2.72 -8.20
CA SER A 545 -20.15 -3.53 -7.93
C SER A 545 -20.67 -4.29 -9.16
N ARG A 546 -20.34 -3.86 -10.39
CA ARG A 546 -20.65 -4.62 -11.62
C ARG A 546 -19.74 -5.85 -11.80
N TRP A 547 -18.58 -5.86 -11.15
CA TRP A 547 -17.60 -6.93 -11.21
C TRP A 547 -17.64 -7.83 -9.97
N TRP A 548 -18.45 -7.49 -8.96
CA TRP A 548 -18.49 -8.18 -7.68
C TRP A 548 -19.91 -8.62 -7.29
N GLN A 549 -20.08 -9.86 -6.83
CA GLN A 549 -21.32 -10.41 -6.22
C GLN A 549 -21.64 -9.78 -4.84
N ILE A 550 -21.44 -8.48 -4.67
CA ILE A 550 -21.54 -7.80 -3.37
C ILE A 550 -22.98 -7.63 -2.90
N ASP A 551 -23.89 -7.50 -3.85
CA ASP A 551 -25.33 -7.45 -3.60
C ASP A 551 -25.88 -8.79 -3.07
N SER A 552 -25.28 -9.93 -3.43
CA SER A 552 -25.73 -11.24 -2.91
C SER A 552 -25.30 -11.47 -1.46
N LEU A 553 -24.08 -11.09 -1.06
CA LEU A 553 -23.62 -11.21 0.32
C LEU A 553 -24.40 -10.30 1.27
N TYR A 554 -24.64 -9.05 0.86
CA TYR A 554 -25.50 -8.13 1.63
C TYR A 554 -26.90 -8.70 1.81
N ARG A 555 -27.56 -9.13 0.72
CA ARG A 555 -28.90 -9.70 0.78
C ARG A 555 -28.95 -10.98 1.61
N PHE A 556 -27.89 -11.79 1.56
CA PHE A 556 -27.75 -12.98 2.39
C PHE A 556 -27.72 -12.63 3.88
N ASN A 557 -26.80 -11.75 4.29
CA ASN A 557 -26.69 -11.33 5.70
C ASN A 557 -27.95 -10.61 6.19
N ALA A 558 -28.59 -9.80 5.35
CA ALA A 558 -29.83 -9.10 5.69
C ALA A 558 -30.99 -10.04 6.08
N LYS A 559 -31.00 -11.31 5.62
CA LYS A 559 -32.01 -12.31 6.01
C LYS A 559 -32.06 -12.55 7.51
N PHE A 560 -30.91 -12.43 8.18
CA PHE A 560 -30.74 -12.72 9.60
C PHE A 560 -31.00 -11.51 10.51
N ARG A 561 -31.34 -10.36 9.93
CA ARG A 561 -31.57 -9.09 10.64
C ARG A 561 -30.43 -8.69 11.59
N PRO A 562 -29.21 -8.58 11.07
CA PRO A 562 -28.08 -8.15 11.87
C PRO A 562 -28.23 -6.68 12.29
N THR A 563 -27.53 -6.32 13.36
CA THR A 563 -27.14 -4.94 13.62
C THR A 563 -25.99 -4.58 12.68
N TRP A 564 -26.13 -3.45 11.98
CA TRP A 564 -25.14 -2.99 11.01
C TRP A 564 -24.19 -1.98 11.64
N TYR A 565 -22.88 -2.25 11.54
CA TYR A 565 -21.83 -1.37 12.02
C TYR A 565 -20.99 -0.83 10.86
N PRO A 566 -20.80 0.49 10.72
CA PRO A 566 -20.08 1.06 9.60
C PRO A 566 -18.58 0.75 9.68
N ARG A 567 -17.97 0.44 8.54
CA ARG A 567 -16.51 0.28 8.39
C ARG A 567 -15.94 1.30 7.42
N TYR A 568 -14.68 1.67 7.64
CA TYR A 568 -14.03 2.77 6.92
C TYR A 568 -12.72 2.34 6.25
N VAL A 569 -12.41 3.03 5.15
CA VAL A 569 -11.06 3.08 4.55
C VAL A 569 -10.46 4.44 4.83
N LEU A 570 -9.18 4.43 5.20
CA LEU A 570 -8.44 5.66 5.45
C LEU A 570 -7.22 5.78 4.56
N PHE A 571 -6.95 7.02 4.15
CA PHE A 571 -5.91 7.36 3.19
C PHE A 571 -5.36 8.76 3.48
N PRO A 572 -4.14 9.09 3.01
CA PRO A 572 -3.52 10.37 3.34
C PRO A 572 -4.13 11.56 2.59
N ALA A 573 -4.59 11.32 1.36
CA ALA A 573 -5.25 12.29 0.51
C ALA A 573 -5.99 11.60 -0.64
N VAL A 574 -7.03 12.25 -1.17
CA VAL A 574 -7.86 11.75 -2.28
C VAL A 574 -7.05 11.28 -3.50
N ARG A 575 -5.91 11.92 -3.79
CA ARG A 575 -5.04 11.57 -4.93
C ARG A 575 -4.41 10.17 -4.80
N ASP A 576 -4.34 9.63 -3.59
CA ASP A 576 -3.73 8.34 -3.30
C ASP A 576 -4.77 7.20 -3.35
N LEU A 577 -6.06 7.52 -3.39
CA LEU A 577 -7.17 6.55 -3.46
C LEU A 577 -7.03 5.50 -4.57
N PRO A 578 -6.71 5.85 -5.84
CA PRO A 578 -6.62 4.83 -6.90
C PRO A 578 -5.57 3.76 -6.58
N ARG A 579 -4.47 4.18 -5.95
CA ARG A 579 -3.38 3.30 -5.56
C ARG A 579 -3.72 2.49 -4.32
N VAL A 580 -4.35 3.12 -3.33
CA VAL A 580 -4.84 2.42 -2.12
C VAL A 580 -5.86 1.36 -2.53
N LEU A 581 -6.79 1.67 -3.43
CA LEU A 581 -7.76 0.72 -3.96
C LEU A 581 -7.08 -0.45 -4.66
N PHE A 582 -6.12 -0.20 -5.57
CA PHE A 582 -5.35 -1.27 -6.20
C PHE A 582 -4.69 -2.21 -5.17
N VAL A 583 -4.13 -1.64 -4.11
CA VAL A 583 -3.49 -2.41 -3.04
C VAL A 583 -4.51 -3.17 -2.18
N VAL A 584 -5.66 -2.58 -1.88
CA VAL A 584 -6.76 -3.26 -1.17
C VAL A 584 -7.24 -4.46 -1.97
N LEU A 585 -7.40 -4.31 -3.29
CA LEU A 585 -7.78 -5.41 -4.19
C LEU A 585 -6.74 -6.52 -4.22
N GLU A 586 -5.46 -6.18 -4.39
CA GLU A 586 -4.36 -7.15 -4.35
C GLU A 586 -4.24 -7.84 -2.97
N ALA A 587 -4.48 -7.11 -1.88
CA ALA A 587 -4.41 -7.65 -0.53
C ALA A 587 -5.55 -8.63 -0.23
N GLU A 588 -6.79 -8.27 -0.57
CA GLU A 588 -7.98 -9.10 -0.37
C GLU A 588 -8.07 -10.29 -1.36
N GLY A 589 -7.12 -10.43 -2.29
CA GLY A 589 -7.10 -11.50 -3.30
C GLY A 589 -8.03 -11.25 -4.49
N PHE A 590 -8.54 -10.01 -4.64
CA PHE A 590 -9.35 -9.59 -5.78
C PHE A 590 -8.43 -9.11 -6.91
N GLY A 591 -7.92 -10.04 -7.70
CA GLY A 591 -6.93 -9.73 -8.71
C GLY A 591 -5.59 -9.32 -8.10
N GLY A 592 -4.70 -8.79 -8.93
CA GLY A 592 -3.35 -8.45 -8.51
C GLY A 592 -2.37 -8.50 -9.66
N ARG A 593 -1.11 -8.19 -9.37
CA ARG A 593 -0.04 -8.39 -10.36
C ARG A 593 0.01 -9.87 -10.73
N PRO A 594 0.02 -10.24 -12.02
CA PRO A 594 0.06 -11.65 -12.39
C PRO A 594 1.30 -12.32 -11.76
N PRO A 595 1.24 -13.61 -11.43
CA PRO A 595 2.36 -14.32 -10.78
C PRO A 595 3.67 -14.15 -11.54
N THR A 596 3.60 -14.03 -12.86
CA THR A 596 4.71 -13.71 -13.76
C THR A 596 5.30 -12.32 -13.49
N LEU A 597 4.46 -11.28 -13.39
CA LEU A 597 4.90 -9.91 -13.03
C LEU A 597 5.44 -9.84 -11.60
N LEU A 598 4.85 -10.57 -10.65
CA LEU A 598 5.40 -10.66 -9.29
C LEU A 598 6.77 -11.33 -9.28
N ARG A 599 6.97 -12.42 -10.05
CA ARG A 599 8.29 -13.05 -10.23
C ARG A 599 9.28 -12.11 -10.92
N LEU A 600 8.84 -11.32 -11.90
CA LEU A 600 9.67 -10.38 -12.66
C LEU A 600 10.03 -9.13 -11.84
N LEU A 601 9.16 -8.70 -10.93
CA LEU A 601 9.42 -7.64 -9.95
C LEU A 601 10.21 -8.11 -8.72
N ARG A 602 10.30 -9.43 -8.50
CA ARG A 602 11.07 -10.10 -7.44
C ARG A 602 12.49 -10.49 -7.88
N ARG A 603 12.71 -10.71 -9.19
CA ARG A 603 14.04 -10.85 -9.83
C ARG A 603 14.64 -9.47 -10.15
#